data_AF-A0A0R3WMD0-F1
#
_entry.id   AF-A0A0R3WMD0-F1
#
_cell.length_a   1.000
_cell.length_b   1.000
_cell.length_c   1.000
_cell.angle_alpha   90.00
_cell.angle_beta   90.00
_cell.angle_gamma   90.00
#
_symmetry.space_group_name_H-M   'P 1'
#
loop_
_entity.id
_entity.type
_entity.pdbx_description
1 polymer ?
#
loop_
_entity_poly.entity_id
_entity_poly.type
_entity_poly.pdbx_seq_one_letter_code
_entity_poly.pdbx_strand_id
1 'polypeptide(L)'
;MTIPIVITDRNRFRVSVGGCPLDSQYADLYLSRLKLSHSRLENQARCQWPQLPIRSVPDVKIDEECVIIGTIYRVSWKSWWRCILF
;
A
#
# COMPACT_ATOMS: atom_id res chain seq x y z
N MET A 1 28.39 2.46 5.02
CA MET A 1 27.13 1.83 4.58
C MET A 1 27.10 1.84 3.06
N THR A 2 27.29 0.68 2.43
CA THR A 2 27.31 0.51 0.98
C THR A 2 25.89 0.21 0.51
N ILE A 3 25.31 1.09 -0.31
CA ILE A 3 23.99 0.87 -0.90
C ILE A 3 24.15 -0.14 -2.04
N PRO A 4 23.51 -1.32 -2.00
CA PRO A 4 23.60 -2.26 -3.10
C PRO A 4 22.91 -1.67 -4.34
N ILE A 5 23.66 -1.56 -5.44
CA ILE A 5 23.11 -1.24 -6.75
C ILE A 5 22.35 -2.48 -7.22
N VAL A 6 21.03 -2.46 -7.10
CA VAL A 6 20.17 -3.55 -7.59
C VAL A 6 20.12 -3.46 -9.11
N ILE A 7 20.87 -4.34 -9.79
CA ILE A 7 20.76 -4.55 -11.23
C ILE A 7 19.39 -5.16 -11.49
N THR A 8 18.43 -4.33 -11.88
CA THR A 8 17.07 -4.76 -12.17
C THR A 8 17.00 -5.36 -13.57
N ASP A 9 16.29 -6.48 -13.73
CA ASP A 9 16.02 -7.07 -15.04
C ASP A 9 15.32 -6.04 -15.92
N ARG A 10 15.98 -5.66 -17.02
CA ARG A 10 15.50 -4.66 -17.98
C ARG A 10 14.18 -5.05 -18.63
N ASN A 11 13.81 -6.34 -18.58
CA ASN A 11 12.56 -6.83 -19.14
C ASN A 11 11.33 -6.48 -18.30
N ARG A 12 11.49 -6.14 -17.01
CA ARG A 12 10.35 -5.84 -16.12
C ARG A 12 9.50 -4.65 -16.56
N PHE A 13 10.09 -3.72 -17.31
CA PHE A 13 9.43 -2.52 -17.82
C PHE A 13 9.13 -2.60 -19.33
N ARG A 14 9.46 -3.72 -19.99
CA ARG A 14 9.26 -3.88 -21.42
C ARG A 14 7.83 -4.35 -21.68
N VAL A 15 7.02 -3.48 -22.26
CA VAL A 15 5.66 -3.79 -22.72
C VAL A 15 5.68 -3.79 -24.25
N SER A 16 5.20 -4.87 -24.87
CA SER A 16 5.10 -4.96 -26.33
C SER A 16 4.12 -3.91 -26.87
N VAL A 17 4.42 -3.35 -28.04
CA VAL A 17 3.47 -2.47 -28.76
C VAL A 17 2.19 -3.26 -29.02
N GLY A 18 1.03 -2.71 -28.62
CA GLY A 18 -0.27 -3.39 -28.68
C GLY A 18 -0.56 -4.40 -27.56
N GLY A 19 0.40 -4.64 -26.65
CA GLY A 19 0.24 -5.55 -25.50
C GLY A 19 -0.37 -4.90 -24.25
N CYS A 20 -0.69 -3.61 -24.30
CA CYS A 20 -1.30 -2.86 -23.19
C CYS A 20 -2.72 -2.44 -23.57
N PRO A 21 -3.75 -3.10 -23.00
CA PRO A 21 -5.12 -2.66 -23.14
C PRO A 21 -5.31 -1.29 -22.49
N LEU A 22 -5.63 -0.28 -23.29
CA LEU A 22 -5.84 1.12 -22.84
C LEU A 22 -7.26 1.36 -22.29
N ASP A 23 -8.10 0.34 -22.32
CA ASP A 23 -9.47 0.32 -21.83
C ASP A 23 -9.57 0.02 -20.32
N SER A 24 -8.44 -0.23 -19.65
CA SER A 24 -8.39 -0.48 -18.21
C SER A 24 -8.48 0.81 -17.38
N GLN A 25 -9.15 0.72 -16.22
CA GLN A 25 -9.23 1.83 -15.27
C GLN A 25 -8.05 1.80 -14.29
N TYR A 26 -7.59 2.98 -13.85
CA TYR A 26 -6.49 3.08 -12.89
C TYR A 26 -6.74 2.39 -11.54
N ALA A 27 -8.00 2.08 -11.20
CA ALA A 27 -8.38 1.37 -9.99
C ALA A 27 -7.63 0.04 -9.84
N ASP A 28 -7.44 -0.70 -10.94
CA ASP A 28 -6.77 -2.00 -10.93
C ASP A 28 -5.30 -1.89 -10.52
N LEU A 29 -4.64 -0.78 -10.85
CA LEU A 29 -3.26 -0.51 -10.45
C LEU A 29 -3.14 -0.30 -8.94
N TYR A 30 -4.06 0.46 -8.34
CA TYR A 30 -4.08 0.68 -6.89
C TYR A 30 -4.41 -0.61 -6.14
N LEU A 31 -5.40 -1.37 -6.62
CA LEU A 31 -5.76 -2.66 -6.05
C LEU A 31 -4.60 -3.65 -6.10
N SER A 32 -3.92 -3.74 -7.25
CA SER A 32 -2.77 -4.63 -7.42
C SER A 32 -1.63 -4.28 -6.46
N ARG A 33 -1.33 -2.98 -6.29
CA ARG A 33 -0.30 -2.51 -5.35
C ARG A 33 -0.62 -2.86 -3.91
N LEU A 34 -1.87 -2.67 -3.50
CA LEU A 34 -2.31 -3.03 -2.15
C LEU A 34 -2.18 -4.54 -1.93
N LYS A 35 -2.72 -5.37 -2.85
CA LYS A 35 -2.65 -6.84 -2.76
C LYS A 35 -1.22 -7.36 -2.64
N LEU A 36 -0.30 -6.84 -3.46
CA LEU A 36 1.11 -7.24 -3.43
C LEU A 36 1.80 -6.88 -2.11
N SER A 37 1.41 -5.76 -1.49
CA SER A 37 2.05 -5.27 -0.27
C SER A 37 1.38 -5.79 1.01
N HIS A 38 0.11 -6.20 0.94
CA HIS A 38 -0.74 -6.47 2.10
C HIS A 38 -0.16 -7.53 3.02
N SER A 39 0.14 -8.73 2.51
CA SER A 39 0.65 -9.84 3.34
C SER A 39 1.95 -9.48 4.07
N ARG A 40 2.85 -8.74 3.41
CA ARG A 40 4.11 -8.31 4.02
C ARG A 40 3.86 -7.31 5.15
N LEU A 41 3.02 -6.31 4.91
CA LEU A 41 2.67 -5.30 5.90
C LEU A 41 1.89 -5.91 7.08
N GLU A 42 1.01 -6.86 6.80
CA GLU A 42 0.25 -7.58 7.82
C GLU A 42 1.16 -8.38 8.74
N ASN A 43 2.14 -9.10 8.20
CA ASN A 43 3.13 -9.81 9.00
C ASN A 43 3.97 -8.84 9.85
N GLN A 44 4.39 -7.71 9.28
CA GLN A 44 5.13 -6.68 10.02
C GLN A 44 4.28 -6.08 11.15
N ALA A 45 3.01 -5.78 10.89
CA ALA A 45 2.06 -5.26 11.87
C ALA A 45 1.84 -6.26 13.01
N ARG A 46 1.65 -7.54 12.71
CA ARG A 46 1.48 -8.59 13.73
C ARG A 46 2.73 -8.75 14.61
N CYS A 47 3.93 -8.59 14.05
CA CYS A 47 5.17 -8.63 14.82
C CYS A 47 5.34 -7.40 15.72
N GLN A 48 4.95 -6.23 15.22
CA GLN A 48 5.16 -4.96 15.92
C GLN A 48 4.07 -4.66 16.96
N TRP A 49 2.82 -5.02 16.67
CA TRP A 49 1.65 -4.82 17.53
C TRP A 49 0.81 -6.10 17.64
N PRO A 50 1.32 -7.16 18.32
CA PRO A 50 0.65 -8.46 18.36
C PRO A 50 -0.73 -8.45 19.04
N GLN A 51 -0.99 -7.46 19.90
CA GLN A 51 -2.26 -7.32 20.64
C GLN A 51 -3.31 -6.46 19.91
N LEU A 52 -2.93 -5.70 18.87
CA LEU A 52 -3.88 -4.84 18.18
C LEU A 52 -4.55 -5.60 17.02
N PRO A 53 -5.88 -5.51 16.88
CA PRO A 53 -6.57 -6.09 15.76
C PRO A 53 -6.22 -5.33 14.46
N ILE A 54 -6.07 -6.07 13.37
CA ILE A 54 -5.98 -5.49 12.02
C ILE A 54 -7.41 -5.37 11.48
N ARG A 55 -7.81 -4.17 11.06
CA ARG A 55 -9.15 -3.86 10.58
C ARG A 55 -9.13 -3.23 9.19
N SER A 56 -10.23 -3.43 8.46
CA SER A 56 -10.54 -2.59 7.31
C SER A 56 -11.14 -1.27 7.80
N VAL A 57 -10.96 -0.18 7.05
CA VAL A 57 -11.48 1.16 7.40
C VAL A 57 -12.99 1.16 7.77
N PRO A 58 -13.89 0.50 7.02
CA PRO A 58 -15.32 0.48 7.39
C PRO A 58 -15.64 -0.34 8.65
N ASP A 59 -14.73 -1.22 9.10
CA ASP A 59 -14.95 -2.10 10.26
C ASP A 59 -14.43 -1.51 11.57
N VAL A 60 -13.84 -0.31 11.54
CA VAL A 60 -13.28 0.36 12.72
C VAL A 60 -14.40 0.76 13.67
N LYS A 61 -14.32 0.32 14.93
CA LYS A 61 -15.26 0.74 15.97
C LYS A 61 -14.83 2.06 16.61
N ILE A 62 -15.80 2.75 17.19
CA ILE A 62 -15.54 3.95 18.00
C ILE A 62 -14.64 3.55 19.17
N ASP A 63 -13.59 4.34 19.40
CA ASP A 63 -12.59 4.15 20.46
C ASP A 63 -11.82 2.81 20.43
N GLU A 64 -11.81 2.08 19.30
CA GLU A 64 -10.97 0.89 19.12
C GLU A 64 -9.57 1.28 18.64
N GLU A 65 -8.54 0.90 19.39
CA GLU A 65 -7.17 0.90 18.88
C GLU A 65 -6.98 -0.28 17.92
N CYS A 66 -6.60 0.01 16.68
CA CYS A 66 -6.41 -1.00 15.64
C CYS A 66 -5.34 -0.58 14.64
N VAL A 67 -4.83 -1.56 13.88
CA VAL A 67 -3.94 -1.32 12.75
C VAL A 67 -4.75 -1.36 11.45
N ILE A 68 -4.52 -0.39 10.57
CA ILE A 68 -5.17 -0.30 9.26
C ILE A 68 -4.10 -0.37 8.17
N ILE A 69 -4.29 -1.28 7.21
CA ILE A 69 -3.40 -1.42 6.05
C ILE A 69 -4.12 -0.85 4.83
N GLY A 70 -3.57 0.21 4.25
CA GLY A 70 -4.19 0.89 3.13
C GLY A 70 -3.20 1.72 2.30
N THR A 71 -3.72 2.36 1.27
CA THR A 71 -2.95 3.31 0.45
C THR A 71 -3.24 4.73 0.91
N ILE A 72 -2.19 5.49 1.26
CA ILE A 72 -2.32 6.89 1.64
C ILE A 72 -2.61 7.73 0.39
N TYR A 73 -3.66 8.54 0.46
CA TYR A 73 -4.00 9.52 -0.57
C TYR A 73 -3.78 10.93 -0.03
N ARG A 74 -3.02 11.76 -0.75
CA ARG A 74 -2.74 13.15 -0.38
C ARG A 74 -3.50 14.10 -1.30
N VAL A 75 -4.47 14.83 -0.75
CA VAL A 75 -5.09 15.99 -1.38
C VAL A 75 -4.22 17.22 -1.10
N SER A 76 -4.06 18.13 -2.07
CA SER A 76 -3.13 19.27 -2.04
C SER A 76 -3.30 20.27 -0.85
N TRP A 77 -2.30 21.13 -0.70
CA TRP A 77 -1.66 21.82 0.45
C TRP A 77 -2.48 22.69 1.45
N LYS A 78 -3.69 22.33 1.86
CA LYS A 78 -4.38 23.12 2.93
C LYS A 78 -4.95 22.35 4.11
N SER A 79 -4.94 21.02 4.09
CA SER A 79 -5.54 20.24 5.18
C SER A 79 -4.48 19.64 6.09
N TRP A 80 -4.53 20.09 7.34
CA TRP A 80 -3.69 19.67 8.44
C TRP A 80 -3.64 18.15 8.58
N TRP A 81 -2.43 17.61 8.63
CA TRP A 81 -2.17 16.22 8.96
C TRP A 81 -2.50 15.99 10.43
N ARG A 82 -3.56 15.23 10.69
CA ARG A 82 -3.77 14.57 11.98
C ARG A 82 -4.27 13.14 11.77
N CYS A 83 -3.60 12.42 10.87
CA CYS A 83 -3.64 10.97 10.84
C CYS A 83 -2.19 10.50 10.98
N ILE A 84 -1.77 10.29 12.21
CA ILE A 84 -0.58 9.50 12.51
C ILE A 84 -1.00 8.06 12.20
N LEU A 85 -0.56 7.54 11.05
CA LEU A 85 -0.49 6.10 10.83
C LEU A 85 0.66 5.56 11.68
N PHE A 86 0.36 4.55 12.49
CA PHE A 86 1.34 3.56 12.94
C PHE A 86 1.16 2.32 12.06
#